data_AF-A0A972SVN7-F1
#
_entry.id   AF-A0A972SVN7-F1
#
_cell.length_a   1.000
_cell.length_b   1.000
_cell.length_c   1.000
_cell.angle_alpha   90.00
_cell.angle_beta   90.00
_cell.angle_gamma   90.00
#
_symmetry.space_group_name_H-M   'P 1'
#
loop_
_entity.id
_entity.type
_entity.pdbx_description
1 polymer ?
#
loop_
_entity_poly.entity_id
_entity_poly.type
_entity_poly.pdbx_seq_one_letter_code
_entity_poly.pdbx_strand_id
1 'polypeptide(L)' 'MNAVSLVFAAAGFKIKYAILYADAFALATARAAGSLLMTGDPELRDIGEVEALWIGR' A
#
# COMPACT_ATOMS: atom_id res chain seq x y z
N MET A 1 8.91 3.28 12.22
CA MET A 1 8.09 2.05 12.22
C MET A 1 9.02 0.85 12.33
N ASN A 2 8.66 -0.20 13.09
CA ASN A 2 9.44 -1.44 13.16
C ASN A 2 8.78 -2.56 12.33
N ALA A 3 9.50 -3.67 12.10
CA ALA A 3 9.01 -4.76 11.25
C ALA A 3 7.65 -5.33 11.71
N VAL A 4 7.45 -5.51 13.02
CA VAL A 4 6.20 -6.05 13.59
C VAL A 4 5.03 -5.11 13.30
N SER A 5 5.19 -3.81 13.56
CA SER A 5 4.16 -2.80 13.27
C SER A 5 3.82 -2.68 11.79
N LEU A 6 4.81 -2.87 10.90
CA LEU A 6 4.58 -2.88 9.45
C LEU A 6 3.74 -4.09 9.00
N VAL A 7 3.98 -5.28 9.56
CA VAL A 7 3.19 -6.49 9.27
C VAL A 7 1.72 -6.29 9.62
N PHE A 8 1.42 -5.71 10.78
CA PHE A 8 0.03 -5.44 11.17
C PHE A 8 -0.62 -4.35 10.32
N ALA A 9 0.13 -3.32 9.91
CA ALA A 9 -0.37 -2.31 9.00
C ALA A 9 -0.72 -2.91 7.63
N ALA A 10 0.14 -3.76 7.07
CA ALA A 10 -0.12 -4.47 5.82
C ALA A 10 -1.31 -5.44 5.96
N ALA A 11 -1.42 -6.18 7.07
CA ALA A 11 -2.58 -7.02 7.33
C ALA A 11 -3.89 -6.21 7.36
N GLY A 12 -3.88 -5.00 7.92
CA GLY A 12 -5.02 -4.08 7.88
C GLY A 12 -5.47 -3.75 6.46
N PHE A 13 -4.53 -3.39 5.58
CA PHE A 13 -4.84 -3.17 4.16
C PHE A 13 -5.36 -4.45 3.49
N LYS A 14 -4.75 -5.61 3.73
CA LYS A 14 -5.15 -6.89 3.13
C LYS A 14 -6.55 -7.37 3.56
N ILE A 15 -6.97 -7.03 4.78
CA ILE A 15 -8.32 -7.35 5.27
C ILE A 15 -9.36 -6.42 4.63
N LYS A 16 -9.00 -5.14 4.45
CA LYS A 16 -9.92 -4.14 3.89
C LYS A 16 -10.04 -4.21 2.37
N TYR A 17 -8.96 -4.56 1.69
CA TYR A 17 -8.85 -4.59 0.24
C TYR A 17 -8.45 -5.98 -0.25
N ALA A 18 -9.08 -6.45 -1.33
CA ALA A 18 -8.81 -7.76 -1.93
C ALA A 18 -7.52 -7.79 -2.77
N ILE A 19 -6.40 -7.32 -2.20
CA ILE A 19 -5.08 -7.18 -2.86
C ILE A 19 -4.08 -8.23 -2.40
N LEU A 20 -2.91 -8.36 -3.04
CA LEU A 20 -1.86 -9.25 -2.54
C LEU A 20 -1.17 -8.65 -1.30
N TYR A 21 -0.53 -9.50 -0.49
CA TYR A 21 0.22 -9.02 0.67
C TYR A 21 1.37 -8.09 0.26
N ALA A 22 1.99 -8.33 -0.90
CA ALA A 22 3.05 -7.46 -1.43
C ALA A 22 2.56 -6.01 -1.59
N ASP A 23 1.36 -5.82 -2.14
CA ASP A 23 0.78 -4.50 -2.33
C ASP A 23 0.36 -3.87 -1.00
N ALA A 24 -0.19 -4.67 -0.10
CA ALA A 24 -0.52 -4.24 1.24
C ALA A 24 0.71 -3.74 2.01
N PHE A 25 1.87 -4.39 1.83
CA PHE A 25 3.15 -3.92 2.36
C PHE A 25 3.63 -2.64 1.69
N ALA A 26 3.45 -2.49 0.37
CA ALA A 26 3.80 -1.27 -0.34
C ALA A 26 2.99 -0.07 0.18
N LEU A 27 1.67 -0.24 0.33
CA LEU A 27 0.76 0.76 0.92
C LEU A 27 1.14 1.10 2.36
N ALA A 28 1.36 0.10 3.21
CA ALA A 28 1.75 0.29 4.60
C ALA A 28 3.08 1.04 4.73
N THR A 29 4.04 0.73 3.85
CA THR A 29 5.35 1.39 3.82
C THR A 29 5.22 2.85 3.40
N ALA A 30 4.49 3.13 2.31
CA ALA A 30 4.26 4.49 1.83
C ALA A 30 3.54 5.35 2.89
N ARG A 31 2.46 4.82 3.50
CA ARG A 31 1.74 5.49 4.60
C ARG A 31 2.66 5.84 5.77
N ALA A 32 3.51 4.91 6.18
CA ALA A 32 4.39 5.12 7.33
C ALA A 32 5.59 6.02 7.05
N ALA A 33 6.04 6.08 5.80
CA ALA A 33 7.04 7.03 5.34
C ALA A 33 6.45 8.43 5.11
N GLY A 34 5.11 8.57 5.12
CA GLY A 34 4.43 9.81 4.74
C GLY A 34 4.68 10.18 3.28
N SER A 35 4.83 9.17 2.41
CA SER A 35 5.19 9.34 1.01
C SER A 35 4.09 8.86 0.07
N LEU A 36 4.21 9.26 -1.19
CA LEU A 36 3.43 8.73 -2.30
C LEU A 36 3.81 7.26 -2.56
N LEU A 37 2.85 6.45 -3.00
CA LEU A 37 3.13 5.13 -3.57
C LEU A 37 3.31 5.27 -5.09
N MET A 38 4.53 5.02 -5.58
CA MET A 38 4.77 4.95 -7.03
C MET A 38 4.45 3.54 -7.53
N THR A 39 3.47 3.41 -8.43
CA THR A 39 3.03 2.09 -8.93
C THR A 39 2.40 2.18 -10.32
N GLY A 40 2.47 1.06 -11.05
CA GLY A 40 1.70 0.84 -12.28
C GLY A 40 0.67 -0.29 -12.15
N ASP A 41 0.49 -0.81 -10.94
CA ASP A 41 -0.41 -1.94 -10.68
C ASP A 41 -1.89 -1.47 -10.65
N PRO A 42 -2.73 -1.92 -11.60
CA PRO A 42 -4.12 -1.51 -11.65
C PRO A 42 -4.93 -1.93 -10.41
N GLU A 43 -4.53 -2.97 -9.67
CA GLU A 43 -5.22 -3.39 -8.44
C GLU A 43 -5.22 -2.30 -7.35
N LEU A 44 -4.31 -1.32 -7.45
CA LEU A 44 -4.13 -0.26 -6.46
C LEU A 44 -4.78 1.07 -6.85
N ARG A 45 -5.46 1.15 -8.01
CA ARG A 45 -6.10 2.39 -8.51
C ARG A 45 -7.14 2.98 -7.57
N ASP A 46 -7.90 2.12 -6.91
CA ASP A 46 -9.08 2.55 -6.14
C ASP A 46 -8.82 2.60 -4.63
N ILE A 47 -7.57 2.46 -4.18
CA ILE A 47 -7.19 2.52 -2.77
C ILE A 47 -6.94 3.97 -2.36
N GLY A 48 -8.01 4.68 -1.99
CA GLY A 48 -7.99 6.08 -1.56
C GLY A 48 -7.37 6.37 -0.18
N GLU A 49 -6.60 5.44 0.39
CA GLU A 49 -5.93 5.63 1.70
C GLU A 49 -4.48 6.10 1.58
N VAL A 50 -3.87 5.95 0.40
CA VAL A 50 -2.49 6.35 0.13
C VAL A 50 -2.48 7.03 -1.24
N GLU A 51 -1.90 8.21 -1.32
CA GLU A 51 -1.77 8.92 -2.59
C GLU A 51 -0.77 8.18 -3.49
N ALA A 52 -1.16 7.96 -4.75
CA ALA A 52 -0.38 7.17 -5.70
C ALA A 52 0.12 8.02 -6.86
N LEU A 53 1.41 7.89 -7.17
CA LEU A 53 2.00 8.38 -8.41
C LEU A 53 1.97 7.25 -9.44
N TRP A 54 1.13 7.41 -10.47
CA TRP A 54 0.98 6.41 -11.52
C TRP A 54 2.16 6.39 -12.48
N ILE A 55 2.67 5.20 -12.76
CA ILE A 55 3.65 4.95 -13.81
C ILE A 55 3.16 3.90 -14.81
N GLY A 56 3.54 4.07 -16.07
CA GLY A 56 3.04 3.23 -17.17
C GLY A 56 1.82 3.85 -17.86
N ARG A 57 1.22 3.10 -18.79
CA ARG A 57 -0.05 3.46 -19.46
C ARG A 57 -1.20 2.71 -18.80
#